data_AF-A0AAV4KT54-F1
#
_entry.id   AF-A0AAV4KT54-F1
#
_cell.length_a   1.000
_cell.length_b   1.000
_cell.length_c   1.000
_cell.angle_alpha   90.00
_cell.angle_beta   90.00
_cell.angle_gamma   90.00
#
_symmetry.space_group_name_H-M   'P 1'
#
loop_
_entity.id
_entity.type
_entity.pdbx_description
1 polymer ?
#
loop_
_entity_poly.entity_id
_entity_poly.type
_entity_poly.pdbx_seq_one_letter_code
_entity_poly.pdbx_strand_id
1 'polypeptide(L)'
;MPNRPAGSVPSPVREMPALVNAGGDPMSETDLKQQLAERFREVNGDHPMTDTDDAYVSAQFVALEELCAIHGRDADAVRRLMLGQHLPLPGYLRSDGAEMVPADLFALADEAGGVELLEAWFTAHWADPITGKAEWNAYLSGQYVCLHSVTPAAIQRKDYLTTAISAAANEPDAGSARWSERLHALVDELDTLEPAFTAYDRLRFGGPTSRDTCIDAPRARFPRP
;
A
#
# COMPACT_ATOMS: atom_id res chain seq x y z
N MET A 1 95.55 0.64 4.19
CA MET A 1 94.41 -0.26 4.48
C MET A 1 93.28 0.57 5.08
N PRO A 2 91.99 0.38 4.77
CA PRO A 2 91.34 -0.06 3.52
C PRO A 2 90.18 0.90 3.07
N ASN A 3 89.65 0.61 1.88
CA ASN A 3 88.24 0.72 1.43
C ASN A 3 87.47 2.07 1.27
N ARG A 4 87.38 2.50 0.00
CA ARG A 4 86.16 2.65 -0.87
C ARG A 4 84.78 2.21 -0.29
N PRO A 5 83.63 2.54 -0.93
CA PRO A 5 83.33 3.58 -1.94
C PRO A 5 81.93 4.28 -1.83
N ALA A 6 81.74 5.25 -2.72
CA ALA A 6 80.54 5.56 -3.53
C ALA A 6 79.16 5.71 -2.86
N GLY A 7 78.67 6.95 -2.90
CA GLY A 7 77.27 7.29 -2.68
C GLY A 7 76.34 6.67 -3.73
N SER A 8 75.16 6.28 -3.25
CA SER A 8 73.99 5.94 -4.05
C SER A 8 72.85 6.81 -3.55
N VAL A 9 72.22 7.53 -4.48
CA VAL A 9 71.12 8.47 -4.26
C VAL A 9 69.83 7.68 -4.04
N PRO A 10 68.97 8.00 -3.07
CA PRO A 10 67.62 7.45 -3.03
C PRO A 10 66.68 8.25 -3.93
N SER A 11 66.00 7.55 -4.84
CA SER A 11 64.87 8.05 -5.64
C SER A 11 63.71 8.54 -4.76
N PRO A 12 62.91 9.54 -5.21
CA PRO A 12 61.73 9.98 -4.48
C PRO A 12 60.64 8.91 -4.52
N VAL A 13 60.02 8.69 -3.36
CA VAL A 13 58.84 7.84 -3.17
C VAL A 13 57.70 8.41 -3.99
N ARG A 14 57.14 7.58 -4.88
CA ARG A 14 55.97 7.88 -5.70
C ARG A 14 54.75 7.89 -4.79
N GLU A 15 54.18 9.06 -4.52
CA GLU A 15 52.88 9.20 -3.87
C GLU A 15 51.83 8.40 -4.65
N MET A 16 51.15 7.50 -3.94
CA MET A 16 49.93 6.86 -4.43
C MET A 16 48.77 7.82 -4.18
N PRO A 17 47.92 8.12 -5.17
CA PRO A 17 46.72 8.90 -4.91
C PRO A 17 45.77 8.07 -4.05
N ALA A 18 45.32 8.67 -2.95
CA ALA A 18 44.26 8.14 -2.11
C ALA A 18 43.02 7.87 -2.99
N LEU A 19 42.52 6.63 -2.91
CA LEU A 19 41.20 6.29 -3.42
C LEU A 19 40.18 7.21 -2.76
N VAL A 20 39.59 8.08 -3.59
CA VAL A 20 38.39 8.83 -3.25
C VAL A 20 37.30 7.81 -2.93
N ASN A 21 36.89 7.75 -1.67
CA ASN A 21 35.67 7.07 -1.26
C ASN A 21 34.51 7.70 -2.03
N ALA A 22 33.88 6.92 -2.90
CA ALA A 22 32.57 7.24 -3.47
C ALA A 22 31.55 7.21 -2.32
N GLY A 23 31.34 8.35 -1.67
CA GLY A 23 30.13 8.59 -0.91
C GLY A 23 28.98 8.63 -1.90
N GLY A 24 28.03 7.70 -1.78
CA GLY A 24 26.78 7.78 -2.52
C GLY A 24 26.11 9.12 -2.20
N ASP A 25 25.72 9.87 -3.23
CA ASP A 25 25.00 11.12 -3.04
C ASP A 25 23.73 10.86 -2.21
N PRO A 26 23.45 11.66 -1.18
CA PRO A 26 22.16 11.62 -0.52
C PRO A 26 21.09 12.02 -1.55
N MET A 27 20.25 11.06 -1.94
CA MET A 27 19.12 11.31 -2.85
C MET A 27 18.28 12.46 -2.31
N SER A 28 18.03 13.47 -3.14
CA SER A 28 17.22 14.63 -2.75
C SER A 28 15.76 14.25 -2.54
N GLU A 29 15.05 15.00 -1.70
CA GLU A 29 13.60 14.84 -1.44
C GLU A 29 12.77 14.70 -2.73
N THR A 30 13.04 15.53 -3.73
CA THR A 30 12.38 15.51 -5.05
C THR A 30 12.55 14.17 -5.78
N ASP A 31 13.70 13.51 -5.58
CA ASP A 31 14.04 12.25 -6.23
C ASP A 31 13.25 11.08 -5.62
N LEU A 32 13.14 11.02 -4.29
CA LEU A 32 12.35 9.98 -3.60
C LEU A 32 10.85 10.09 -3.89
N LYS A 33 10.31 11.31 -3.88
CA LYS A 33 8.90 11.57 -4.23
C LYS A 33 8.60 11.14 -5.66
N GLN A 34 9.49 11.46 -6.60
CA GLN A 34 9.35 11.05 -7.99
C GLN A 34 9.42 9.53 -8.15
N GLN A 35 10.41 8.87 -7.55
CA GLN A 35 10.56 7.41 -7.59
C GLN A 35 9.32 6.70 -7.01
N LEU A 36 8.78 7.20 -5.89
CA LEU A 36 7.57 6.63 -5.31
C LEU A 36 6.36 6.81 -6.23
N ALA A 37 6.22 7.97 -6.88
CA ALA A 37 5.15 8.22 -7.83
C ALA A 37 5.27 7.33 -9.09
N GLU A 38 6.49 7.13 -9.59
CA GLU A 38 6.77 6.19 -10.69
C GLU A 38 6.39 4.77 -10.29
N ARG A 39 6.84 4.33 -9.11
CA ARG A 39 6.51 3.00 -8.57
C ARG A 39 5.00 2.81 -8.37
N PHE A 40 4.31 3.84 -7.88
CA PHE A 40 2.85 3.81 -7.77
C PHE A 40 2.21 3.58 -9.14
N ARG A 41 2.61 4.32 -10.18
CA ARG A 41 2.03 4.18 -11.53
C ARG A 41 2.35 2.83 -12.17
N GLU A 42 3.54 2.26 -11.92
CA GLU A 42 3.86 0.90 -12.37
C GLU A 42 2.91 -0.15 -11.81
N VAL A 43 2.51 0.01 -10.55
CA VAL A 43 1.67 -0.97 -9.83
C VAL A 43 0.18 -0.71 -10.02
N ASN A 44 -0.23 0.55 -10.05
CA ASN A 44 -1.64 0.99 -10.02
C ASN A 44 -2.13 1.59 -11.34
N GLY A 45 -1.27 1.64 -12.37
CA GLY A 45 -1.57 2.30 -13.63
C GLY A 45 -1.42 3.83 -13.55
N ASP A 46 -1.36 4.45 -14.72
CA ASP A 46 -1.36 5.91 -14.87
C ASP A 46 -2.74 6.33 -15.37
N HIS A 47 -3.56 6.83 -14.45
CA HIS A 47 -4.95 7.20 -14.71
C HIS A 47 -5.17 8.67 -14.31
N PRO A 48 -5.99 9.42 -15.05
CA PRO A 48 -6.27 10.80 -14.72
C PRO A 48 -7.11 10.88 -13.42
N MET A 49 -6.72 11.77 -12.51
CA MET A 49 -7.53 12.21 -11.38
C MET A 49 -8.40 13.39 -11.82
N THR A 50 -9.67 13.36 -11.46
CA THR A 50 -10.58 14.52 -11.61
C THR A 50 -10.68 15.30 -10.30
N ASP A 51 -11.20 16.52 -10.35
CA ASP A 51 -11.49 17.31 -9.14
C ASP A 51 -12.40 16.57 -8.13
N THR A 52 -13.29 15.70 -8.62
CA THR A 52 -14.14 14.88 -7.75
C THR A 52 -13.35 13.76 -7.09
N ASP A 53 -12.41 13.13 -7.80
CA ASP A 53 -11.51 12.15 -7.21
C ASP A 53 -10.60 12.82 -6.17
N ASP A 54 -10.05 14.00 -6.47
CA ASP A 54 -9.22 14.76 -5.52
C ASP A 54 -9.98 15.14 -4.24
N ALA A 55 -11.23 15.59 -4.38
CA ALA A 55 -12.10 15.90 -3.24
C ALA A 55 -12.42 14.65 -2.41
N TYR A 56 -12.70 13.52 -3.07
CA TYR A 56 -12.92 12.24 -2.40
C TYR A 56 -11.68 11.80 -1.63
N VAL A 57 -10.52 11.77 -2.29
CA VAL A 57 -9.27 11.32 -1.69
C VAL A 57 -8.87 12.23 -0.53
N SER A 58 -9.00 13.54 -0.67
CA SER A 58 -8.69 14.50 0.41
C SER A 58 -9.63 14.41 1.61
N ALA A 59 -10.83 13.83 1.44
CA ALA A 59 -11.77 13.63 2.54
C ALA A 59 -11.52 12.33 3.33
N GLN A 60 -10.85 11.35 2.71
CA GLN A 60 -10.68 9.99 3.27
C GLN A 60 -9.22 9.66 3.63
N PHE A 61 -8.25 10.31 2.97
CA PHE A 61 -6.83 10.05 3.10
C PHE A 61 -6.09 11.31 3.55
N VAL A 62 -4.88 11.12 4.06
CA VAL A 62 -4.01 12.20 4.52
C VAL A 62 -2.77 12.24 3.62
N ALA A 63 -2.24 13.43 3.35
CA ALA A 63 -0.97 13.53 2.64
C ALA A 63 0.17 12.95 3.50
N LEU A 64 1.07 12.19 2.90
CA LEU A 64 2.16 11.51 3.61
C LEU A 64 2.99 12.47 4.46
N GLU A 65 3.33 13.65 3.92
CA GLU A 65 4.12 14.68 4.61
C GLU A 65 3.39 15.21 5.85
N GLU A 66 2.07 15.42 5.76
CA GLU A 66 1.23 15.87 6.88
C GLU A 66 1.16 14.80 7.97
N LEU A 67 0.92 13.54 7.59
CA LEU A 67 0.89 12.42 8.53
C LEU A 67 2.25 12.26 9.23
N CYS A 68 3.34 12.34 8.48
CA CYS A 68 4.69 12.25 9.05
C CYS A 68 4.96 13.39 10.04
N ALA A 69 4.56 14.63 9.72
CA ALA A 69 4.70 15.77 10.62
C ALA A 69 3.92 15.59 11.94
N ILE A 70 2.69 15.07 11.88
CA ILE A 70 1.85 14.78 13.06
C ILE A 70 2.53 13.74 13.97
N HIS A 71 3.13 12.71 13.38
CA HIS A 71 3.77 11.61 14.11
C HIS A 71 5.26 11.86 14.42
N GLY A 72 5.81 13.02 14.06
CA GLY A 72 7.23 13.34 14.25
C GLY A 72 8.18 12.43 13.47
N ARG A 73 7.76 11.95 12.30
CA ARG A 73 8.53 11.07 11.40
C ARG A 73 9.07 11.86 10.21
N ASP A 74 10.18 11.39 9.65
CA ASP A 74 10.73 11.91 8.40
C ASP A 74 10.00 11.26 7.20
N ALA A 75 9.41 12.09 6.33
CA ALA A 75 8.68 11.62 5.16
C ALA A 75 9.59 10.83 4.20
N ASP A 76 10.84 11.24 4.04
CA ASP A 76 11.77 10.54 3.14
C ASP A 76 12.18 9.17 3.68
N ALA A 77 12.35 9.05 5.01
CA ALA A 77 12.52 7.75 5.64
C ALA A 77 11.31 6.82 5.37
N VAL A 78 10.08 7.35 5.43
CA VAL A 78 8.88 6.56 5.13
C VAL A 78 8.79 6.19 3.65
N ARG A 79 9.12 7.11 2.72
CA ARG A 79 9.21 6.81 1.28
C ARG A 79 10.19 5.67 1.01
N ARG A 80 11.36 5.66 1.67
CA ARG A 80 12.33 4.56 1.56
C ARG A 80 11.77 3.23 2.05
N LEU A 81 10.97 3.22 3.13
CA LEU A 81 10.29 2.00 3.59
C LEU A 81 9.25 1.51 2.59
N MET A 82 8.49 2.42 1.95
CA MET A 82 7.53 2.06 0.90
C MET A 82 8.22 1.49 -0.34
N LEU A 83 9.26 2.16 -0.83
CA LEU A 83 10.08 1.69 -1.96
C LEU A 83 10.79 0.37 -1.65
N GLY A 84 11.21 0.20 -0.39
CA GLY A 84 11.80 -1.04 0.14
C GLY A 84 10.78 -2.15 0.44
N GLN A 85 9.49 -1.96 0.13
CA GLN A 85 8.43 -2.95 0.34
C GLN A 85 8.22 -3.35 1.81
N HIS A 86 8.46 -2.43 2.74
CA HIS A 86 8.23 -2.61 4.17
C HIS A 86 6.94 -1.92 4.67
N LEU A 87 6.48 -0.91 3.93
CA LEU A 87 5.19 -0.23 4.13
C LEU A 87 4.44 -0.18 2.79
N PRO A 88 3.10 -0.08 2.82
CA PRO A 88 2.34 -0.05 1.59
C PRO A 88 2.59 1.22 0.80
N LEU A 89 2.53 1.11 -0.52
CA LEU A 89 2.46 2.28 -1.40
C LEU A 89 1.24 3.16 -1.03
N PRO A 90 1.25 4.44 -1.41
CA PRO A 90 0.07 5.30 -1.28
C PRO A 90 -1.14 4.69 -1.99
N GLY A 91 -2.33 4.91 -1.44
CA GLY A 91 -3.57 4.45 -2.08
C GLY A 91 -3.90 5.27 -3.33
N TYR A 92 -3.47 6.53 -3.35
CA TYR A 92 -3.64 7.46 -4.47
C TYR A 92 -2.45 8.41 -4.59
N LEU A 93 -2.24 8.90 -5.81
CA LEU A 93 -1.57 10.16 -6.06
C LEU A 93 -2.64 11.19 -6.40
N ARG A 94 -2.72 12.28 -5.64
CA ARG A 94 -3.62 13.40 -5.95
C ARG A 94 -3.10 14.16 -7.16
N SER A 95 -3.92 14.95 -7.85
CA SER A 95 -3.51 15.69 -9.05
C SER A 95 -2.30 16.62 -8.86
N ASP A 96 -2.07 17.11 -7.64
CA ASP A 96 -0.89 17.91 -7.27
C ASP A 96 0.37 17.08 -6.97
N GLY A 97 0.28 15.75 -7.08
CA GLY A 97 1.36 14.80 -6.81
C GLY A 97 1.50 14.43 -5.33
N ALA A 98 0.57 14.85 -4.46
CA ALA A 98 0.60 14.43 -3.06
C ALA A 98 0.36 12.91 -2.93
N GLU A 99 1.20 12.24 -2.14
CA GLU A 99 1.05 10.84 -1.80
C GLU A 99 -0.03 10.68 -0.71
N MET A 100 -1.18 10.13 -1.08
CA MET A 100 -2.33 10.03 -0.20
C MET A 100 -2.38 8.66 0.45
N VAL A 101 -2.24 8.64 1.77
CA VAL A 101 -2.12 7.43 2.60
C VAL A 101 -3.23 7.34 3.63
N PRO A 102 -3.60 6.14 4.09
CA PRO A 102 -4.52 5.98 5.22
C PRO A 102 -3.98 6.68 6.46
N ALA A 103 -4.88 7.28 7.25
CA ALA A 103 -4.49 7.94 8.51
C ALA A 103 -3.89 6.95 9.53
N ASP A 104 -4.18 5.65 9.39
CA ASP A 104 -3.68 4.55 10.21
C ASP A 104 -2.47 3.82 9.58
N LEU A 105 -1.76 4.42 8.62
CA LEU A 105 -0.61 3.82 7.91
C LEU A 105 0.40 3.09 8.83
N PHE A 106 0.67 3.65 10.02
CA PHE A 106 1.65 3.08 10.95
C PHE A 106 1.06 2.09 11.96
N ALA A 107 -0.27 1.98 12.06
CA ALA A 107 -0.94 1.22 13.12
C ALA A 107 -0.56 -0.26 13.13
N LEU A 108 -0.50 -0.91 11.96
CA LEU A 108 -0.11 -2.32 11.88
C LEU A 108 1.36 -2.54 12.24
N ALA A 109 2.25 -1.63 11.81
CA ALA A 109 3.66 -1.72 12.18
C ALA A 109 3.81 -1.58 13.70
N ASP A 110 3.07 -0.66 14.33
CA ASP A 110 3.09 -0.47 15.77
C ASP A 110 2.52 -1.71 16.51
N GLU A 111 1.44 -2.31 16.00
CA GLU A 111 0.87 -3.55 16.54
C GLU A 111 1.80 -4.76 16.42
N ALA A 112 2.53 -4.87 15.29
CA ALA A 112 3.53 -5.91 15.07
C ALA A 112 4.81 -5.72 15.92
N GLY A 113 4.96 -4.58 16.61
CA GLY A 113 6.16 -4.23 17.37
C GLY A 113 7.29 -3.63 16.52
N GLY A 114 6.98 -3.15 15.33
CA GLY A 114 7.88 -2.46 14.42
C GLY A 114 7.77 -2.95 12.97
N VAL A 115 8.26 -2.12 12.05
CA VAL A 115 8.22 -2.39 10.60
C VAL A 115 8.97 -3.68 10.23
N GLU A 116 10.07 -3.99 10.91
CA GLU A 116 10.87 -5.22 10.68
C GLU A 116 10.11 -6.52 11.02
N LEU A 117 9.12 -6.43 11.93
CA LEU A 117 8.31 -7.57 12.35
C LEU A 117 6.97 -7.65 11.60
N LEU A 118 6.61 -6.59 10.87
CA LEU A 118 5.29 -6.42 10.26
C LEU A 118 4.95 -7.55 9.29
N GLU A 119 5.84 -7.92 8.37
CA GLU A 119 5.55 -8.98 7.39
C GLU A 119 5.27 -10.34 8.08
N ALA A 120 6.13 -10.74 9.01
CA ALA A 120 5.98 -12.00 9.72
C ALA A 120 4.70 -12.02 10.57
N TRP A 121 4.41 -10.92 11.26
CA TRP A 121 3.17 -10.74 12.02
C TRP A 121 1.94 -10.81 11.11
N PHE A 122 1.93 -10.05 10.01
CA PHE A 122 0.80 -9.95 9.08
C PHE A 122 0.49 -11.32 8.47
N THR A 123 1.49 -11.99 7.89
CA THR A 123 1.31 -13.27 7.21
C THR A 123 0.87 -14.41 8.14
N ALA A 124 1.17 -14.34 9.44
CA ALA A 124 0.78 -15.35 10.42
C ALA A 124 -0.74 -15.47 10.64
N HIS A 125 -1.53 -14.50 10.15
CA HIS A 125 -2.99 -14.55 10.20
C HIS A 125 -3.61 -15.52 9.19
N TRP A 126 -2.82 -16.10 8.28
CA TRP A 126 -3.28 -17.10 7.32
C TRP A 126 -2.64 -18.46 7.61
N ALA A 127 -3.45 -19.52 7.56
CA ALA A 127 -2.97 -20.88 7.74
C ALA A 127 -2.11 -21.35 6.55
N ASP A 128 -2.46 -20.91 5.34
CA ASP A 128 -1.66 -21.17 4.14
C ASP A 128 -0.62 -20.04 3.93
N PRO A 129 0.68 -20.34 3.98
CA PRO A 129 1.72 -19.33 3.81
C PRO A 129 1.75 -18.72 2.39
N ILE A 130 1.28 -19.45 1.37
CA ILE A 130 1.22 -18.90 0.00
C ILE A 130 0.17 -17.80 -0.06
N THR A 131 -1.02 -18.06 0.50
CA THR A 131 -2.07 -17.05 0.65
C THR A 131 -1.58 -15.87 1.48
N GLY A 132 -0.98 -16.10 2.65
CA GLY A 132 -0.45 -15.01 3.49
C GLY A 132 0.55 -14.11 2.75
N LYS A 133 1.46 -14.70 1.96
CA LYS A 133 2.42 -13.92 1.16
C LYS A 133 1.75 -13.16 0.02
N ALA A 134 0.74 -13.75 -0.63
CA ALA A 134 -0.03 -13.05 -1.66
C ALA A 134 -0.76 -11.83 -1.06
N GLU A 135 -1.37 -11.99 0.10
CA GLU A 135 -2.05 -10.92 0.82
C GLU A 135 -1.12 -9.81 1.30
N TRP A 136 0.09 -10.19 1.76
CA TRP A 136 1.13 -9.22 2.06
C TRP A 136 1.54 -8.39 0.83
N ASN A 137 1.72 -9.03 -0.33
CA ASN A 137 2.04 -8.32 -1.55
C ASN A 137 0.89 -7.39 -2.00
N ALA A 138 -0.36 -7.80 -1.81
CA ALA A 138 -1.53 -6.98 -2.08
C ALA A 138 -1.68 -5.81 -1.10
N TYR A 139 -1.34 -6.02 0.18
CA TYR A 139 -1.21 -4.94 1.16
C TYR A 139 -0.18 -3.90 0.70
N LEU A 140 1.02 -4.36 0.32
CA LEU A 140 2.10 -3.47 -0.10
C LEU A 140 1.81 -2.67 -1.37
N SER A 141 0.90 -3.14 -2.24
CA SER A 141 0.57 -2.44 -3.49
C SER A 141 -0.23 -1.14 -3.28
N GLY A 142 -0.79 -0.94 -2.08
CA GLY A 142 -1.68 0.18 -1.77
C GLY A 142 -3.11 0.01 -2.31
N GLN A 143 -3.46 -1.17 -2.84
CA GLN A 143 -4.75 -1.39 -3.53
C GLN A 143 -5.93 -1.67 -2.60
N TYR A 144 -5.70 -1.88 -1.30
CA TYR A 144 -6.75 -2.10 -0.30
C TYR A 144 -7.53 -0.83 0.10
N VAL A 145 -7.68 0.14 -0.81
CA VAL A 145 -8.53 1.33 -0.61
C VAL A 145 -10.02 0.98 -0.49
N CYS A 146 -10.38 -0.28 -0.76
CA CYS A 146 -11.71 -0.85 -0.57
C CYS A 146 -12.05 -1.16 0.89
N LEU A 147 -11.19 -0.83 1.85
CA LEU A 147 -11.41 -1.07 3.28
C LEU A 147 -11.19 0.22 4.07
N HIS A 148 -12.02 0.47 5.07
CA HIS A 148 -11.79 1.57 6.02
C HIS A 148 -10.52 1.39 6.85
N SER A 149 -10.16 0.14 7.17
CA SER A 149 -8.89 -0.21 7.81
C SER A 149 -8.39 -1.54 7.27
N VAL A 150 -7.13 -1.59 6.87
CA VAL A 150 -6.54 -2.70 6.12
C VAL A 150 -5.92 -3.73 7.06
N THR A 151 -6.70 -4.27 7.98
CA THR A 151 -6.22 -5.32 8.89
C THR A 151 -6.34 -6.71 8.27
N PRO A 152 -5.51 -7.69 8.67
CA PRO A 152 -5.68 -9.09 8.22
C PRO A 152 -7.10 -9.63 8.46
N ALA A 153 -7.71 -9.27 9.58
CA ALA A 153 -9.09 -9.66 9.90
C ALA A 153 -10.12 -9.03 8.94
N ALA A 154 -9.96 -7.74 8.60
CA ALA A 154 -10.85 -7.05 7.67
C ALA A 154 -10.73 -7.62 6.25
N ILE A 155 -9.52 -7.94 5.80
CA ILE A 155 -9.26 -8.56 4.49
C ILE A 155 -9.98 -9.93 4.40
N GLN A 156 -9.75 -10.80 5.38
CA GLN A 156 -10.40 -12.11 5.43
C GLN A 156 -11.93 -11.99 5.53
N ARG A 157 -12.42 -11.02 6.30
CA ARG A 157 -13.86 -10.80 6.43
C ARG A 157 -14.48 -10.32 5.13
N LYS A 158 -13.84 -9.37 4.43
CA LYS A 158 -14.28 -8.90 3.13
C LYS A 158 -14.32 -10.03 2.11
N ASP A 159 -13.27 -10.85 2.02
CA ASP A 159 -13.22 -11.98 1.08
C ASP A 159 -14.37 -12.98 1.31
N TYR A 160 -14.61 -13.33 2.57
CA TYR A 160 -15.75 -14.16 2.96
C TYR A 160 -17.09 -13.55 2.52
N LEU A 161 -17.31 -12.26 2.81
CA LEU A 161 -18.57 -11.58 2.50
C LEU A 161 -18.80 -11.50 1.00
N THR A 162 -17.81 -11.10 0.21
CA THR A 162 -17.93 -11.01 -1.26
C THR A 162 -18.19 -12.38 -1.89
N THR A 163 -17.56 -13.43 -1.38
CA THR A 163 -17.79 -14.81 -1.82
C THR A 163 -19.21 -15.27 -1.48
N ALA A 164 -19.65 -15.04 -0.24
CA ALA A 164 -20.98 -15.44 0.23
C ALA A 164 -22.10 -14.71 -0.53
N ILE A 165 -21.97 -13.40 -0.74
CA ILE A 165 -22.94 -12.59 -1.50
C ILE A 165 -23.01 -13.07 -2.96
N SER A 166 -21.86 -13.34 -3.59
CA SER A 166 -21.82 -13.85 -4.96
C SER A 166 -22.47 -15.22 -5.10
N ALA A 167 -22.31 -16.09 -4.10
CA ALA A 167 -22.92 -17.42 -4.07
C ALA A 167 -24.42 -17.39 -3.78
N ALA A 168 -24.89 -16.42 -2.98
CA ALA A 168 -26.28 -16.35 -2.50
C ALA A 168 -27.33 -16.40 -3.61
N ALA A 169 -27.04 -15.85 -4.79
CA ALA A 169 -27.96 -15.85 -5.93
C ALA A 169 -28.28 -17.26 -6.47
N ASN A 170 -27.44 -18.25 -6.18
CA ASN A 170 -27.56 -19.63 -6.65
C ASN A 170 -27.93 -20.62 -5.53
N GLU A 171 -28.26 -20.13 -4.33
CA GLU A 171 -28.64 -20.99 -3.21
C GLU A 171 -30.02 -21.63 -3.43
N PRO A 172 -30.26 -22.86 -2.95
CA PRO A 172 -31.53 -23.55 -3.16
C PRO A 172 -32.76 -22.82 -2.59
N ASP A 173 -32.57 -21.99 -1.56
CA ASP A 173 -33.62 -21.21 -0.91
C ASP A 173 -33.71 -19.76 -1.41
N ALA A 174 -33.05 -19.44 -2.54
CA ALA A 174 -33.08 -18.11 -3.15
C ALA A 174 -34.50 -17.60 -3.38
N GLY A 175 -34.75 -16.36 -2.98
CA GLY A 175 -36.06 -15.70 -3.02
C GLY A 175 -36.96 -15.95 -1.80
N SER A 176 -36.58 -16.84 -0.86
CA SER A 176 -37.30 -16.98 0.41
C SER A 176 -37.03 -15.81 1.36
N ALA A 177 -37.92 -15.59 2.33
CA ALA A 177 -37.75 -14.54 3.34
C ALA A 177 -36.45 -14.71 4.15
N ARG A 178 -36.17 -15.95 4.58
CA ARG A 178 -34.94 -16.27 5.33
C ARG A 178 -33.68 -16.01 4.50
N TRP A 179 -33.70 -16.38 3.22
CA TRP A 179 -32.60 -16.09 2.30
C TRP A 179 -32.38 -14.58 2.13
N SER A 180 -33.46 -13.82 1.95
CA SER A 180 -33.40 -12.36 1.78
C SER A 180 -32.81 -11.69 3.03
N GLU A 181 -33.24 -12.09 4.23
CA GLU A 181 -32.67 -11.60 5.49
C GLU A 181 -31.17 -11.88 5.60
N ARG A 182 -30.72 -13.11 5.26
CA ARG A 182 -29.29 -13.45 5.26
C ARG A 182 -28.50 -12.61 4.27
N LEU A 183 -28.97 -12.50 3.02
CA LEU A 183 -28.29 -11.73 1.97
C LEU A 183 -28.14 -10.27 2.41
N HIS A 184 -29.20 -9.66 2.92
CA HIS A 184 -29.14 -8.28 3.38
C HIS A 184 -28.22 -8.09 4.58
N ALA A 185 -28.16 -9.03 5.50
CA ALA A 185 -27.21 -8.96 6.62
C ALA A 185 -25.75 -9.00 6.12
N LEU A 186 -25.44 -9.87 5.16
CA LEU A 186 -24.10 -9.92 4.55
C LEU A 186 -23.75 -8.63 3.80
N VAL A 187 -24.70 -8.11 3.01
CA VAL A 187 -24.52 -6.87 2.26
C VAL A 187 -24.31 -5.67 3.18
N ASP A 188 -25.11 -5.55 4.24
CA ASP A 188 -24.98 -4.46 5.20
C ASP A 188 -23.65 -4.55 5.94
N GLU A 189 -23.21 -5.74 6.32
CA GLU A 189 -21.90 -5.90 6.94
C GLU A 189 -20.76 -5.50 6.00
N LEU A 190 -20.80 -5.91 4.73
CA LEU A 190 -19.81 -5.48 3.75
C LEU A 190 -19.81 -3.96 3.57
N ASP A 191 -20.99 -3.35 3.53
CA ASP A 191 -21.15 -1.89 3.42
C ASP A 191 -20.54 -1.11 4.60
N THR A 192 -20.44 -1.74 5.78
CA THR A 192 -19.72 -1.14 6.93
C THR A 192 -18.20 -1.28 6.85
N LEU A 193 -17.68 -2.23 6.06
CA LEU A 193 -16.24 -2.44 5.91
C LEU A 193 -15.65 -1.59 4.78
N GLU A 194 -16.43 -1.36 3.72
CA GLU A 194 -15.97 -0.66 2.52
C GLU A 194 -16.30 0.84 2.57
N PRO A 195 -15.35 1.74 2.25
CA PRO A 195 -15.70 3.12 1.96
C PRO A 195 -16.53 3.22 0.68
N ALA A 196 -16.92 4.45 0.34
CA ALA A 196 -17.31 4.75 -1.03
C ALA A 196 -16.13 4.50 -2.00
N PHE A 197 -16.40 4.49 -3.29
CA PHE A 197 -15.36 4.39 -4.32
C PHE A 197 -15.49 5.55 -5.29
N THR A 198 -14.36 6.01 -5.80
CA THR A 198 -14.33 7.08 -6.79
C THR A 198 -14.29 6.52 -8.21
N ALA A 199 -14.43 7.39 -9.21
CA ALA A 199 -14.38 6.98 -10.62
C ALA A 199 -13.00 6.42 -10.99
N TYR A 200 -11.93 7.00 -10.43
CA TYR A 200 -10.55 6.50 -10.56
C TYR A 200 -10.42 5.00 -10.23
N ASP A 201 -11.10 4.50 -9.20
CA ASP A 201 -10.98 3.10 -8.78
C ASP A 201 -11.42 2.11 -9.86
N ARG A 202 -12.42 2.48 -10.66
CA ARG A 202 -12.93 1.65 -11.77
C ARG A 202 -11.94 1.61 -12.93
N LEU A 203 -11.18 2.68 -13.14
CA LEU A 203 -10.09 2.72 -14.12
C LEU A 203 -8.92 1.85 -13.63
N ARG A 204 -8.49 2.05 -12.38
CA ARG A 204 -7.38 1.28 -11.77
C ARG A 204 -7.66 -0.22 -11.76
N PHE A 205 -8.87 -0.63 -11.40
CA PHE A 205 -9.23 -2.05 -11.32
C PHE A 205 -9.74 -2.63 -12.66
N GLY A 206 -9.86 -1.81 -13.71
CA GLY A 206 -10.31 -2.24 -15.03
C GLY A 206 -11.76 -2.71 -15.09
N GLY A 207 -12.61 -2.27 -14.16
CA GLY A 207 -14.00 -2.72 -14.08
C GLY A 207 -14.76 -2.25 -12.83
N PRO A 208 -15.99 -2.77 -12.62
CA PRO A 208 -16.79 -2.51 -11.43
C PRO A 208 -16.08 -2.91 -10.14
N THR A 209 -16.35 -2.17 -9.06
CA THR A 209 -15.77 -2.46 -7.74
C THR A 209 -16.57 -3.53 -6.98
N SER A 210 -16.05 -3.95 -5.83
CA SER A 210 -16.80 -4.82 -4.91
C SER A 210 -18.09 -4.15 -4.42
N ARG A 211 -18.10 -2.84 -4.16
CA ARG A 211 -19.34 -2.10 -3.84
C ARG A 211 -20.35 -2.16 -4.98
N ASP A 212 -19.92 -1.97 -6.24
CA ASP A 212 -20.82 -2.05 -7.39
C ASP A 212 -21.48 -3.44 -7.49
N THR A 213 -20.69 -4.50 -7.31
CA THR A 213 -21.10 -5.89 -7.60
C THR A 213 -21.72 -6.64 -6.41
N CYS A 214 -21.31 -6.30 -5.19
CA CYS A 214 -21.69 -7.01 -3.97
C CYS A 214 -22.55 -6.16 -3.02
N ILE A 215 -22.68 -4.85 -3.23
CA ILE A 215 -23.56 -4.00 -2.40
C ILE A 215 -24.70 -3.44 -3.24
N ASP A 216 -24.38 -2.62 -4.24
CA ASP A 216 -25.37 -1.85 -4.98
C ASP A 216 -26.21 -2.74 -5.90
N ALA A 217 -25.57 -3.62 -6.67
CA ALA A 217 -26.29 -4.54 -7.55
C ALA A 217 -27.20 -5.53 -6.77
N PRO A 218 -26.76 -6.16 -5.66
CA PRO A 218 -27.65 -6.99 -4.84
C PRO A 218 -28.82 -6.21 -4.24
N ARG A 219 -28.60 -5.00 -3.72
CA ARG A 219 -29.68 -4.13 -3.18
C ARG A 219 -30.71 -3.77 -4.24
N ALA A 220 -30.27 -3.47 -5.46
CA ALA A 220 -31.17 -3.16 -6.57
C ALA A 220 -31.93 -4.39 -7.07
N ARG A 221 -31.27 -5.55 -7.15
CA ARG A 221 -31.86 -6.80 -7.66
C ARG A 221 -32.85 -7.42 -6.67
N PHE A 222 -32.58 -7.29 -5.38
CA PHE A 222 -33.36 -7.89 -4.31
C PHE A 222 -33.74 -6.80 -3.29
N PRO A 223 -34.72 -5.93 -3.60
CA PRO A 223 -35.10 -4.86 -2.71
C PRO A 223 -35.78 -5.39 -1.45
N ARG A 224 -35.64 -4.64 -0.34
CA ARG A 224 -36.38 -4.93 0.89
C ARG A 224 -37.88 -4.63 0.70
N PRO A 225 -38.78 -5.42 1.33
CA PRO A 225 -40.21 -5.11 1.39
C PRO A 225 -40.51 -3.75 2.04
#